data_AF-A0A2V7U741-F1
#
_entry.id   AF-A0A2V7U741-F1
#
_cell.length_a   1.000
_cell.length_b   1.000
_cell.length_c   1.000
_cell.angle_alpha   90.00
_cell.angle_beta   90.00
_cell.angle_gamma   90.00
#
_symmetry.space_group_name_H-M   'P 1'
#
loop_
_entity.id
_entity.type
_entity.pdbx_description
1 polymer ?
#
loop_
_entity_poly.entity_id
_entity_poly.type
_entity_poly.pdbx_seq_one_letter_code
_entity_poly.pdbx_strand_id
1 'polypeptide(L)'
;GLLVPAPVTAHLLAPLPAAATASAFGVAMIAVLWGYDGWYGATFLAGEMRRPARDLPLGLLTGTLAVTVLYVLMNFVYVRALPVEVMGDSPRIGEAAAAVLFGPTGARLVSIAVAFSTFGCLSSTILYCTRIYLAMAQDGVFFRSLARIHPRYRTPTTSIVTQGVWAIALTFSGRYDQLYTYVVFAVFLFHAATGVAVFVLRRKRPAQPRPYRVWGYPFVPVVFILTAMAFVANTLRERPFESLWGLVMLVLGLPAYLLWRRRSAP
;
A
#
# COMPACT_ATOMS: atom_id res chain seq x y z
N GLY A 1 24.65 17.47 16.06
CA GLY A 1 25.81 16.87 16.73
C GLY A 1 26.30 15.72 15.90
N LEU A 2 27.55 15.82 15.44
CA LEU A 2 28.30 14.80 14.70
C LEU A 2 28.58 13.58 15.58
N LEU A 3 27.65 12.63 15.63
CA LEU A 3 27.95 11.29 16.10
C LEU A 3 27.92 10.38 14.88
N VAL A 4 29.09 10.21 14.29
CA VAL A 4 29.37 9.08 13.41
C VAL A 4 29.12 7.83 14.27
N PRO A 5 28.09 7.02 14.00
CA PRO A 5 27.94 5.77 14.73
C PRO A 5 29.22 4.95 14.52
N ALA A 6 29.69 4.30 15.59
CA ALA A 6 30.90 3.47 15.60
C ALA A 6 30.97 2.57 14.36
N PRO A 7 32.17 2.21 13.86
CA PRO A 7 32.30 1.36 12.68
C PRO A 7 31.65 0.00 12.95
N VAL A 8 30.41 -0.13 12.49
CA VAL A 8 29.68 -1.37 12.47
C VAL A 8 30.35 -2.23 11.42
N THR A 9 31.08 -3.25 11.87
CA THR A 9 31.71 -4.22 10.98
C THR A 9 30.62 -5.12 10.42
N ALA A 10 30.56 -5.23 9.09
CA ALA A 10 29.59 -6.09 8.43
C ALA A 10 29.83 -7.55 8.83
N HIS A 11 28.90 -8.14 9.57
CA HIS A 11 28.96 -9.55 9.95
C HIS A 11 28.36 -10.42 8.85
N LEU A 12 29.03 -10.45 7.69
CA LEU A 12 28.58 -11.19 6.52
C LEU A 12 28.49 -12.71 6.76
N LEU A 13 28.95 -13.26 7.88
CA LEU A 13 28.95 -14.71 8.17
C LEU A 13 28.22 -15.07 9.48
N ALA A 14 27.55 -14.12 10.14
CA ALA A 14 26.82 -14.41 11.38
C ALA A 14 25.60 -15.32 11.14
N PRO A 15 25.27 -16.23 12.09
CA PRO A 15 24.06 -17.04 12.03
C PRO A 15 22.82 -16.15 12.09
N LEU A 16 21.76 -16.57 11.37
CA LEU A 16 20.50 -15.83 11.32
C LEU A 16 19.83 -15.80 12.71
N PRO A 17 19.10 -14.72 13.06
CA PRO A 17 18.39 -14.62 14.32
C PRO A 17 17.40 -15.78 14.53
N ALA A 18 17.18 -16.17 15.79
CA ALA A 18 16.24 -17.22 16.17
C ALA A 18 14.79 -16.90 15.73
N ALA A 19 13.99 -17.94 15.49
CA ALA A 19 12.62 -17.82 15.00
C ALA A 19 11.74 -16.96 15.90
N ALA A 20 11.07 -15.97 15.29
CA ALA A 20 10.17 -15.04 15.97
C ALA A 20 8.88 -15.71 16.45
N THR A 21 8.26 -15.16 17.49
CA THR A 21 6.92 -15.57 17.92
C THR A 21 5.88 -15.25 16.84
N ALA A 22 4.78 -16.01 16.78
CA ALA A 22 3.72 -15.80 15.78
C ALA A 22 3.11 -14.38 15.84
N SER A 23 3.07 -13.78 17.03
CA SER A 23 2.64 -12.39 17.26
C SER A 23 3.61 -11.39 16.63
N ALA A 24 4.92 -11.52 16.91
CA ALA A 24 5.95 -10.66 16.31
C ALA A 24 5.98 -10.77 14.78
N PHE A 25 5.78 -11.98 14.24
CA PHE A 25 5.63 -12.20 12.81
C PHE A 25 4.43 -11.43 12.24
N GLY A 26 3.27 -11.49 12.90
CA GLY A 26 2.07 -10.79 12.48
C GLY A 26 2.24 -9.27 12.43
N VAL A 27 2.88 -8.67 13.43
CA VAL A 27 3.19 -7.23 13.46
C VAL A 27 4.14 -6.85 12.32
N ALA A 28 5.21 -7.63 12.12
CA ALA A 28 6.15 -7.39 11.03
C ALA A 28 5.48 -7.48 9.65
N MET A 29 4.50 -8.37 9.49
CA MET A 29 3.73 -8.49 8.25
C MET A 29 2.94 -7.23 7.89
N ILE A 30 2.56 -6.37 8.85
CA ILE A 30 1.89 -5.10 8.54
C ILE A 30 2.83 -4.21 7.70
N ALA A 31 4.08 -4.07 8.13
CA ALA A 31 5.08 -3.28 7.40
C ALA A 31 5.48 -3.93 6.07
N VAL A 32 5.61 -5.26 6.04
CA VAL A 32 5.93 -5.99 4.80
C VAL A 32 4.81 -5.81 3.76
N LEU A 33 3.55 -6.02 4.14
CA LEU A 33 2.42 -5.89 3.23
C LEU A 33 2.24 -4.46 2.73
N TRP A 34 2.53 -3.45 3.56
CA TRP A 34 2.62 -2.06 3.11
C TRP A 34 3.67 -1.88 2.02
N GLY A 35 4.84 -2.50 2.15
CA GLY A 35 5.89 -2.46 1.13
C GLY A 35 5.50 -3.09 -0.22
N TYR A 36 4.55 -4.03 -0.23
CA TYR A 36 4.01 -4.68 -1.43
C TYR A 36 2.71 -4.05 -1.94
N ASP A 37 2.19 -3.01 -1.27
CA ASP A 37 0.94 -2.36 -1.67
C ASP A 37 1.07 -1.65 -3.02
N GLY A 38 -0.06 -1.48 -3.71
CA GLY A 38 -0.13 -0.80 -5.02
C GLY A 38 -0.10 -1.73 -6.23
N TRP A 39 0.03 -3.05 -6.05
CA TRP A 39 -0.04 -4.05 -7.13
C TRP A 39 -1.34 -3.94 -7.96
N TYR A 40 -2.45 -3.56 -7.33
CA TYR A 40 -3.76 -3.42 -7.99
C TYR A 40 -3.82 -2.21 -8.94
N GLY A 41 -2.86 -1.29 -8.90
CA GLY A 41 -2.81 -0.13 -9.80
C GLY A 41 -2.77 -0.52 -11.28
N ALA A 42 -2.13 -1.64 -11.61
CA ALA A 42 -2.09 -2.17 -12.98
C ALA A 42 -3.49 -2.52 -13.52
N THR A 43 -4.46 -2.82 -12.65
CA THR A 43 -5.84 -3.16 -13.05
C THR A 43 -6.58 -1.94 -13.61
N PHE A 44 -6.22 -0.73 -13.21
CA PHE A 44 -6.84 0.49 -13.74
C PHE A 44 -6.48 0.73 -15.20
N LEU A 45 -5.32 0.26 -15.64
CA LEU A 45 -4.86 0.36 -17.03
C LEU A 45 -5.35 -0.80 -17.90
N ALA A 46 -6.11 -1.75 -17.34
CA ALA A 46 -6.59 -2.91 -18.08
C ALA A 46 -7.42 -2.54 -19.31
N GLY A 47 -8.16 -1.43 -19.27
CA GLY A 47 -8.94 -0.94 -20.41
C GLY A 47 -8.11 -0.45 -21.60
N GLU A 48 -6.85 -0.09 -21.37
CA GLU A 48 -5.91 0.40 -22.39
C GLU A 48 -4.97 -0.70 -22.89
N MET A 49 -4.99 -1.89 -22.27
CA MET A 49 -4.15 -3.02 -22.68
C MET A 49 -4.65 -3.64 -23.97
N ARG A 50 -3.72 -4.07 -24.83
CA ARG A 50 -4.05 -4.76 -26.10
C ARG A 50 -4.74 -6.10 -25.86
N ARG A 51 -4.27 -6.89 -24.88
CA ARG A 51 -4.86 -8.20 -24.52
C ARG A 51 -4.99 -8.33 -23.00
N PRO A 52 -5.94 -7.62 -22.37
CA PRO A 52 -6.05 -7.56 -20.91
C PRO A 52 -6.26 -8.94 -20.27
N ALA A 53 -6.96 -9.86 -20.94
CA ALA A 53 -7.19 -11.21 -20.43
C ALA A 53 -5.90 -12.03 -20.19
N ARG A 54 -4.82 -11.71 -20.89
CA ARG A 54 -3.52 -12.40 -20.81
C ARG A 54 -2.45 -11.52 -20.20
N ASP A 55 -2.33 -10.28 -20.68
CA ASP A 55 -1.23 -9.39 -20.33
C ASP A 55 -1.37 -8.89 -18.87
N LEU A 56 -2.59 -8.67 -18.38
CA LEU A 56 -2.81 -8.22 -16.99
C LEU A 56 -2.43 -9.31 -15.97
N PRO A 57 -2.95 -10.56 -16.02
CA PRO A 57 -2.56 -11.59 -15.06
C PRO A 57 -1.07 -11.92 -15.11
N LEU A 58 -0.48 -11.98 -16.32
CA LEU A 58 0.95 -12.23 -16.47
C LEU A 58 1.77 -11.09 -15.89
N GLY A 59 1.43 -9.84 -16.20
CA GLY A 59 2.14 -8.67 -15.68
C GLY A 59 2.06 -8.55 -14.16
N LEU A 60 0.89 -8.87 -13.56
CA LEU A 60 0.75 -8.94 -12.11
C LEU A 60 1.64 -10.03 -11.52
N LEU A 61 1.61 -11.25 -12.08
CA LEU A 61 2.38 -12.37 -11.54
C LEU A 61 3.90 -12.14 -11.68
N THR A 62 4.37 -11.78 -12.86
CA THR A 62 5.81 -11.57 -13.11
C THR A 62 6.32 -10.33 -12.38
N GLY A 63 5.54 -9.25 -12.35
CA GLY A 63 5.86 -8.03 -11.62
C GLY A 63 5.97 -8.27 -10.13
N THR A 64 4.97 -8.90 -9.50
CA THR A 64 5.01 -9.22 -8.07
C THR A 64 6.15 -10.18 -7.74
N LEU A 65 6.41 -11.19 -8.58
CA LEU A 65 7.53 -12.11 -8.37
C LEU A 65 8.89 -11.40 -8.46
N ALA A 66 9.09 -10.53 -9.45
CA ALA A 66 10.31 -9.77 -9.60
C ALA A 66 10.56 -8.84 -8.39
N VAL A 67 9.52 -8.12 -7.94
CA VAL A 67 9.60 -7.29 -6.72
C VAL A 67 9.90 -8.14 -5.50
N THR A 68 9.30 -9.34 -5.41
CA THR A 68 9.55 -10.27 -4.29
C THR A 68 11.02 -10.68 -4.22
N VAL A 69 11.59 -11.10 -5.35
CA VAL A 69 13.01 -11.46 -5.43
C VAL A 69 13.90 -10.28 -5.06
N LEU A 70 13.62 -9.10 -5.61
CA LEU A 70 14.39 -7.89 -5.31
C LEU A 70 14.35 -7.53 -3.81
N TYR A 71 13.17 -7.58 -3.20
CA TYR A 71 13.00 -7.26 -1.79
C TYR A 71 13.68 -8.27 -0.88
N VAL A 72 13.62 -9.56 -1.20
CA VAL A 72 14.34 -10.60 -0.46
C VAL A 72 15.86 -10.41 -0.57
N LEU A 73 16.37 -10.14 -1.78
CA LEU A 73 17.79 -9.85 -1.98
C LEU A 73 18.24 -8.60 -1.21
N MET A 74 17.43 -7.54 -1.22
CA MET A 74 17.75 -6.32 -0.48
C MET A 74 17.76 -6.55 1.05
N ASN A 75 16.77 -7.27 1.57
CA ASN A 75 16.75 -7.64 2.99
C ASN A 75 17.93 -8.53 3.37
N PHE A 76 18.34 -9.45 2.48
CA PHE A 76 19.54 -10.24 2.68
C PHE A 76 20.79 -9.36 2.80
N VAL A 77 20.94 -8.35 1.94
CA VAL A 77 22.04 -7.37 2.03
C VAL A 77 21.98 -6.60 3.35
N TYR A 78 20.80 -6.13 3.77
CA TYR A 78 20.67 -5.37 5.02
C TYR A 78 21.06 -6.20 6.24
N VAL A 79 20.55 -7.43 6.37
CA VAL A 79 20.88 -8.33 7.49
C VAL A 79 22.35 -8.69 7.55
N ARG A 80 23.04 -8.68 6.41
CA ARG A 80 24.47 -8.95 6.32
C ARG A 80 25.33 -7.71 6.59
N ALA A 81 24.84 -6.52 6.23
CA ALA A 81 25.55 -5.25 6.39
C ALA A 81 25.42 -4.65 7.78
N LEU A 82 24.29 -4.86 8.48
CA LEU A 82 23.98 -4.23 9.77
C LEU A 82 23.59 -5.30 10.81
N PRO A 83 23.94 -5.11 12.10
CA PRO A 83 23.33 -5.84 13.21
C PRO A 83 21.83 -5.53 13.30
N VAL A 84 21.02 -6.53 13.64
CA VAL A 84 19.55 -6.43 13.68
C VAL A 84 19.10 -5.42 14.72
N GLU A 85 19.85 -5.27 15.81
CA GLU A 85 19.60 -4.32 16.89
C GLU A 85 19.65 -2.88 16.38
N VAL A 86 20.54 -2.59 15.43
CA VAL A 86 20.70 -1.25 14.84
C VAL A 86 19.63 -0.98 13.77
N MET A 87 19.09 -2.02 13.14
CA MET A 87 18.05 -1.85 12.11
C MET A 87 16.72 -1.37 12.69
N GLY A 88 16.35 -1.82 13.89
CA GLY A 88 15.10 -1.41 14.55
C GLY A 88 15.03 0.09 14.83
N ASP A 89 16.17 0.71 15.13
CA ASP A 89 16.27 2.12 15.50
C ASP A 89 16.61 3.04 14.32
N SER A 90 16.97 2.49 13.16
CA SER A 90 17.38 3.27 12.00
C SER A 90 16.20 3.58 11.07
N PRO A 91 15.72 4.84 10.99
CA PRO A 91 14.65 5.20 10.04
C PRO A 91 15.10 5.16 8.57
N ARG A 92 16.41 5.04 8.31
CA ARG A 92 17.03 5.10 6.98
C ARG A 92 17.96 3.91 6.77
N ILE A 93 17.40 2.69 6.83
CA ILE A 93 18.16 1.43 6.73
C ILE A 93 19.00 1.36 5.45
N GLY A 94 18.45 1.80 4.31
CA GLY A 94 19.19 1.80 3.03
C GLY A 94 20.44 2.70 3.04
N GLU A 95 20.35 3.89 3.63
CA GLU A 95 21.49 4.79 3.79
C GLU A 95 22.53 4.22 4.76
N ALA A 96 22.07 3.67 5.89
CA ALA A 96 22.94 3.06 6.89
C ALA A 96 23.72 1.86 6.33
N ALA A 97 23.04 0.98 5.58
CA ALA A 97 23.70 -0.16 4.93
C ALA A 97 24.70 0.30 3.86
N ALA A 98 24.34 1.31 3.06
CA ALA A 98 25.23 1.87 2.05
C ALA A 98 26.46 2.57 2.66
N ALA A 99 26.30 3.21 3.83
CA ALA A 99 27.40 3.82 4.56
C ALA A 99 28.43 2.78 5.03
N VAL A 100 27.96 1.62 5.50
CA VAL A 100 28.84 0.51 5.92
C VAL A 100 29.53 -0.15 4.72
N LEU A 101 28.80 -0.39 3.63
CA LEU A 101 29.31 -1.13 2.47
C LEU A 101 30.19 -0.29 1.53
N PHE A 102 29.84 0.97 1.33
CA PHE A 102 30.40 1.83 0.27
C PHE A 102 30.91 3.18 0.80
N GLY A 103 30.87 3.39 2.12
CA GLY A 103 31.28 4.63 2.76
C GLY A 103 30.31 5.81 2.54
N PRO A 104 30.70 7.03 2.96
CA PRO A 104 29.83 8.21 2.94
C PRO A 104 29.32 8.60 1.55
N THR A 105 30.12 8.39 0.51
CA THR A 105 29.73 8.69 -0.88
C THR A 105 28.62 7.76 -1.36
N GLY A 106 28.74 6.45 -1.08
CA GLY A 106 27.70 5.48 -1.41
C GLY A 106 26.39 5.76 -0.66
N ALA A 107 26.48 6.11 0.63
CA ALA A 107 25.33 6.54 1.41
C ALA A 107 24.59 7.72 0.76
N ARG A 108 25.31 8.77 0.34
CA ARG A 108 24.73 9.94 -0.33
C ARG A 108 24.03 9.57 -1.64
N LEU A 109 24.65 8.74 -2.47
CA LEU A 109 24.06 8.30 -3.73
C LEU A 109 22.75 7.53 -3.50
N VAL A 110 22.73 6.62 -2.53
CA VAL A 110 21.52 5.87 -2.16
C VAL A 110 20.45 6.80 -1.63
N SER A 111 20.78 7.75 -0.75
CA SER A 111 19.80 8.72 -0.24
C SER A 111 19.20 9.59 -1.35
N ILE A 112 20.01 10.02 -2.34
CA ILE A 112 19.52 10.76 -3.51
C ILE A 112 18.56 9.88 -4.33
N ALA A 113 18.94 8.63 -4.62
CA ALA A 113 18.10 7.71 -5.38
C ALA A 113 16.76 7.44 -4.69
N VAL A 114 16.78 7.21 -3.37
CA VAL A 114 15.56 7.03 -2.55
C VAL A 114 14.70 8.30 -2.57
N ALA A 115 15.30 9.49 -2.48
CA ALA A 115 14.56 10.75 -2.55
C ALA A 115 13.85 10.92 -3.91
N PHE A 116 14.54 10.68 -5.03
CA PHE A 116 13.94 10.71 -6.37
C PHE A 116 12.81 9.68 -6.53
N SER A 117 13.03 8.45 -6.06
CA SER A 117 12.01 7.39 -6.09
C SER A 117 10.76 7.78 -5.29
N THR A 118 10.95 8.34 -4.09
CA THR A 118 9.86 8.78 -3.22
C THR A 118 9.08 9.93 -3.85
N PHE A 119 9.78 10.88 -4.47
CA PHE A 119 9.15 12.00 -5.19
C PHE A 119 8.35 11.54 -6.42
N GLY A 120 8.86 10.56 -7.16
CA GLY A 120 8.15 9.95 -8.29
C GLY A 120 6.88 9.20 -7.85
N CYS A 121 6.98 8.43 -6.76
CA CYS A 121 5.84 7.75 -6.15
C CYS A 121 4.78 8.74 -5.65
N LEU A 122 5.19 9.79 -4.94
CA LEU A 122 4.29 10.84 -4.47
C LEU A 122 3.55 11.51 -5.62
N SER A 123 4.28 11.89 -6.68
CA SER A 123 3.70 12.52 -7.87
C SER A 123 2.66 11.61 -8.54
N SER A 124 2.98 10.33 -8.70
CA SER A 124 2.05 9.34 -9.26
C SER A 124 0.81 9.14 -8.38
N THR A 125 1.00 9.15 -7.06
CA THR A 125 -0.07 8.98 -6.07
C THR A 125 -1.05 10.14 -6.08
N ILE A 126 -0.55 11.38 -6.19
CA ILE A 126 -1.40 12.57 -6.32
C ILE A 126 -2.25 12.49 -7.59
N LEU A 127 -1.69 12.03 -8.71
CA LEU A 127 -2.41 11.93 -9.97
C LEU A 127 -3.52 10.88 -9.96
N TYR A 128 -3.31 9.71 -9.35
CA TYR A 128 -4.36 8.68 -9.34
C TYR A 128 -5.41 8.91 -8.24
N CYS A 129 -5.03 9.31 -7.03
CA CYS A 129 -5.98 9.52 -5.92
C CYS A 129 -7.01 10.60 -6.23
N THR A 130 -6.59 11.66 -6.92
CA THR A 130 -7.49 12.75 -7.32
C THR A 130 -8.59 12.33 -8.28
N ARG A 131 -8.35 11.28 -9.08
CA ARG A 131 -9.37 10.69 -9.97
C ARG A 131 -10.45 9.93 -9.22
N ILE A 132 -10.13 9.35 -8.06
CA ILE A 132 -11.11 8.69 -7.20
C ILE A 132 -12.11 9.73 -6.66
N TYR A 133 -11.61 10.86 -6.14
CA TYR A 133 -12.48 11.95 -5.68
C TYR A 133 -13.32 12.56 -6.80
N LEU A 134 -12.74 12.70 -8.00
CA LEU A 134 -13.45 13.19 -9.18
C LEU A 134 -14.62 12.26 -9.54
N ALA A 135 -14.38 10.95 -9.64
CA ALA A 135 -15.41 9.96 -9.96
C ALA A 135 -16.52 9.93 -8.90
N MET A 136 -16.15 9.91 -7.61
CA MET A 136 -17.11 9.96 -6.51
C MET A 136 -17.97 11.23 -6.53
N ALA A 137 -17.38 12.38 -6.89
CA ALA A 137 -18.11 13.64 -6.99
C ALA A 137 -19.04 13.67 -8.23
N GLN A 138 -18.64 13.05 -9.34
CA GLN A 138 -19.46 12.90 -10.55
C GLN A 138 -20.65 11.96 -10.31
N ASP A 139 -20.45 10.88 -9.56
CA ASP A 139 -21.50 9.95 -9.14
C ASP A 139 -22.45 10.53 -8.07
N GLY A 140 -22.21 11.79 -7.63
CA GLY A 140 -23.03 12.48 -6.65
C GLY A 140 -22.90 11.94 -5.23
N VAL A 141 -21.91 11.09 -4.96
CA VAL A 141 -21.64 10.48 -3.64
C VAL A 141 -20.57 11.22 -2.85
N PHE A 142 -20.13 12.38 -3.35
CA PHE A 142 -19.18 13.28 -2.71
C PHE A 142 -19.47 14.75 -3.03
N PHE A 143 -18.68 15.69 -2.48
CA PHE A 143 -18.86 17.11 -2.74
C PHE A 143 -18.70 17.44 -4.24
N ARG A 144 -19.74 18.00 -4.85
CA ARG A 144 -19.77 18.39 -6.29
C ARG A 144 -18.64 19.35 -6.68
N SER A 145 -18.09 20.12 -5.74
CA SER A 145 -16.96 21.02 -5.98
C SER A 145 -15.68 20.28 -6.43
N LEU A 146 -15.51 19.01 -6.05
CA LEU A 146 -14.42 18.13 -6.49
C LEU A 146 -14.64 17.54 -7.88
N ALA A 147 -15.86 17.65 -8.44
CA ALA A 147 -16.13 17.29 -9.83
C ALA A 147 -15.60 18.34 -10.84
N ARG A 148 -15.14 19.51 -10.37
CA ARG A 148 -14.70 20.62 -11.23
C ARG A 148 -13.34 20.32 -11.86
N ILE A 149 -13.33 20.36 -13.19
CA ILE A 149 -12.12 20.23 -14.01
C ILE A 149 -11.71 21.62 -14.51
N HIS A 150 -10.42 21.93 -14.41
CA HIS A 150 -9.90 23.21 -14.87
C HIS A 150 -10.03 23.33 -16.40
N PRO A 151 -10.59 24.42 -16.95
CA PRO A 151 -10.88 24.54 -18.39
C PRO A 151 -9.62 24.48 -19.28
N ARG A 152 -8.53 25.14 -18.85
CA ARG A 152 -7.24 25.14 -19.57
C ARG A 152 -6.42 23.86 -19.39
N TYR A 153 -6.17 23.44 -18.14
CA TYR A 153 -5.25 22.34 -17.83
C TYR A 153 -5.90 20.96 -17.80
N ARG A 154 -7.24 20.88 -17.85
CA ARG A 154 -8.02 19.63 -17.78
C ARG A 154 -7.69 18.76 -16.55
N THR A 155 -7.33 19.40 -15.43
CA THR A 155 -7.01 18.74 -14.16
C THR A 155 -8.07 19.02 -13.09
N PRO A 156 -8.31 18.07 -12.15
CA PRO A 156 -9.25 18.26 -11.05
C PRO A 156 -8.60 19.09 -9.92
N THR A 157 -8.47 20.41 -10.13
CA THR A 157 -7.71 21.31 -9.24
C THR A 157 -8.22 21.31 -7.80
N THR A 158 -9.53 21.34 -7.60
CA THR A 158 -10.13 21.31 -6.24
C THR A 158 -9.82 20.00 -5.51
N SER A 159 -9.81 18.87 -6.22
CA SER A 159 -9.41 17.58 -5.64
C SER A 159 -7.95 17.55 -5.25
N ILE A 160 -7.07 18.10 -6.12
CA ILE A 160 -5.62 18.20 -5.83
C ILE A 160 -5.39 19.04 -4.57
N VAL A 161 -5.99 20.23 -4.50
CA VAL A 161 -5.82 21.13 -3.34
C VAL A 161 -6.36 20.50 -2.07
N THR A 162 -7.56 19.92 -2.11
CA THR A 162 -8.18 19.29 -0.93
C THR A 162 -7.33 18.13 -0.40
N GLN A 163 -6.87 17.26 -1.30
CA GLN A 163 -5.96 16.16 -0.95
C GLN A 163 -4.64 16.69 -0.38
N GLY A 164 -4.06 17.74 -0.97
CA GLY A 164 -2.82 18.36 -0.51
C GLY A 164 -2.94 18.94 0.89
N VAL A 165 -4.01 19.70 1.17
CA VAL A 165 -4.30 20.24 2.50
C VAL A 165 -4.45 19.12 3.53
N TRP A 166 -5.18 18.06 3.18
CA TRP A 166 -5.34 16.91 4.07
C TRP A 166 -4.03 16.16 4.33
N ALA A 167 -3.21 15.95 3.29
CA ALA A 167 -1.90 15.32 3.42
C ALA A 167 -0.93 16.16 4.30
N ILE A 168 -0.95 17.49 4.16
CA ILE A 168 -0.18 18.40 5.02
C ILE A 168 -0.66 18.27 6.47
N ALA A 169 -1.97 18.29 6.71
CA ALA A 169 -2.52 18.11 8.06
C ALA A 169 -2.09 16.78 8.69
N LEU A 170 -2.16 15.67 7.93
CA LEU A 170 -1.72 14.35 8.39
C LEU A 170 -0.22 14.27 8.67
N THR A 171 0.59 15.03 7.92
CA THR A 171 2.05 15.12 8.14
C THR A 171 2.37 15.69 9.53
N PHE A 172 1.51 16.57 10.06
CA PHE A 172 1.66 17.15 11.39
C PHE A 172 0.92 16.38 12.51
N SER A 173 0.03 15.43 12.18
CA SER A 173 -0.87 14.85 13.18
C SER A 173 -0.38 13.56 13.85
N GLY A 174 0.42 12.74 13.16
CA GLY A 174 0.71 11.38 13.61
C GLY A 174 2.06 10.84 13.16
N ARG A 175 2.44 9.68 13.72
CA ARG A 175 3.65 8.98 13.30
C ARG A 175 3.40 8.24 11.99
N TYR A 176 4.44 8.12 11.17
CA TYR A 176 4.38 7.38 9.90
C TYR A 176 3.85 5.95 10.09
N ASP A 177 4.27 5.27 11.17
CA ASP A 177 3.85 3.90 11.45
C ASP A 177 2.36 3.74 11.73
N GLN A 178 1.77 4.73 12.39
CA GLN A 178 0.33 4.76 12.67
C GLN A 178 -0.47 5.01 11.40
N LEU A 179 -0.03 5.98 10.57
CA LEU A 179 -0.72 6.35 9.35
C LEU A 179 -0.84 5.18 8.38
N TYR A 180 0.25 4.45 8.11
CA TYR A 180 0.14 3.29 7.23
C TYR A 180 -0.66 2.15 7.88
N THR A 181 -0.58 1.96 9.21
CA THR A 181 -1.35 0.92 9.89
C THR A 181 -2.86 1.15 9.74
N TYR A 182 -3.33 2.40 9.84
CA TYR A 182 -4.74 2.75 9.58
C TYR A 182 -5.17 2.35 8.16
N VAL A 183 -4.33 2.67 7.16
CA VAL A 183 -4.61 2.41 5.75
C VAL A 183 -4.63 0.91 5.46
N VAL A 184 -3.58 0.19 5.86
CA VAL A 184 -3.43 -1.24 5.59
C VAL A 184 -4.60 -2.02 6.22
N PHE A 185 -5.02 -1.69 7.44
CA PHE A 185 -6.20 -2.32 8.06
C PHE A 185 -7.47 -2.19 7.19
N ALA A 186 -7.80 -0.95 6.78
CA ALA A 186 -8.99 -0.70 5.97
C ALA A 186 -8.89 -1.33 4.58
N VAL A 187 -7.71 -1.25 3.97
CA VAL A 187 -7.42 -1.82 2.64
C VAL A 187 -7.60 -3.33 2.65
N PHE A 188 -7.12 -4.05 3.66
CA PHE A 188 -7.25 -5.52 3.71
C PHE A 188 -8.70 -5.98 3.96
N LEU A 189 -9.50 -5.21 4.70
CA LEU A 189 -10.95 -5.43 4.79
C LEU A 189 -11.63 -5.35 3.41
N PHE A 190 -11.31 -4.33 2.62
CA PHE A 190 -11.85 -4.19 1.25
C PHE A 190 -11.31 -5.24 0.29
N HIS A 191 -10.07 -5.70 0.46
CA HIS A 191 -9.53 -6.83 -0.30
C HIS A 191 -10.31 -8.11 -0.01
N ALA A 192 -10.57 -8.43 1.27
CA ALA A 192 -11.39 -9.58 1.64
C ALA A 192 -12.80 -9.48 1.04
N ALA A 193 -13.43 -8.31 1.12
CA ALA A 193 -14.74 -8.06 0.51
C ALA A 193 -14.71 -8.24 -1.01
N THR A 194 -13.67 -7.77 -1.69
CA THR A 194 -13.46 -7.97 -3.13
C THR A 194 -13.28 -9.44 -3.48
N GLY A 195 -12.55 -10.21 -2.65
CA GLY A 195 -12.43 -11.65 -2.78
C GLY A 195 -13.78 -12.36 -2.68
N VAL A 196 -14.61 -12.00 -1.68
CA VAL A 196 -15.98 -12.51 -1.53
C VAL A 196 -16.85 -12.15 -2.74
N ALA A 197 -16.68 -10.94 -3.29
CA ALA A 197 -17.42 -10.49 -4.46
C ALA A 197 -17.23 -11.40 -5.68
N VAL A 198 -16.08 -12.08 -5.82
CA VAL A 198 -15.86 -13.07 -6.89
C VAL A 198 -16.86 -14.23 -6.78
N PHE A 199 -17.12 -14.74 -5.58
CA PHE A 199 -18.10 -15.82 -5.35
C PHE A 199 -19.53 -15.31 -5.58
N VAL A 200 -19.84 -14.15 -5.04
CA VAL A 200 -21.16 -13.53 -5.18
C VAL A 200 -21.48 -13.25 -6.65
N LEU A 201 -20.55 -12.70 -7.41
CA LEU A 201 -20.74 -12.38 -8.83
C LEU A 201 -20.85 -13.65 -9.68
N ARG A 202 -20.14 -14.72 -9.31
CA ARG A 202 -20.29 -16.02 -9.98
C ARG A 202 -21.68 -16.61 -9.83
N ARG A 203 -22.31 -16.42 -8.67
CA ARG A 203 -23.69 -16.88 -8.39
C ARG A 203 -24.75 -15.95 -8.97
N LYS A 204 -24.60 -14.63 -8.82
CA LYS A 204 -25.59 -13.63 -9.25
C LYS A 204 -25.58 -13.40 -10.77
N ARG A 205 -24.43 -13.52 -11.41
CA ARG A 205 -24.25 -13.24 -12.85
C ARG A 205 -23.46 -14.38 -13.53
N PRO A 206 -24.04 -15.59 -13.63
CA PRO A 206 -23.35 -16.76 -14.18
C PRO A 206 -23.04 -16.62 -15.68
N ALA A 207 -23.94 -15.98 -16.45
CA ALA A 207 -23.86 -15.88 -17.91
C ALA A 207 -22.98 -14.74 -18.43
N GLN A 208 -22.44 -13.87 -17.57
CA GLN A 208 -21.58 -12.79 -18.05
C GLN A 208 -20.27 -13.36 -18.63
N PRO A 209 -19.81 -12.82 -19.79
CA PRO A 209 -18.52 -13.24 -20.35
C PRO A 209 -17.40 -12.91 -19.37
N ARG A 210 -16.51 -13.88 -19.15
CA ARG A 210 -15.37 -13.77 -18.23
C ARG A 210 -14.08 -13.95 -19.02
N PRO A 211 -13.48 -12.86 -19.55
CA PRO A 211 -12.25 -12.93 -20.32
C PRO A 211 -11.10 -13.59 -19.55
N TYR A 212 -11.08 -13.41 -18.22
CA TYR A 212 -10.19 -14.12 -17.31
C TYR A 212 -11.00 -14.90 -16.26
N ARG A 213 -10.55 -16.11 -15.93
CA ARG A 213 -11.06 -16.92 -14.83
C ARG A 213 -9.92 -17.19 -13.87
N VAL A 214 -10.11 -16.88 -12.59
CA VAL A 214 -9.10 -17.13 -11.56
C VAL A 214 -8.69 -18.60 -11.54
N TRP A 215 -7.40 -18.85 -11.68
CA TRP A 215 -6.80 -20.17 -11.56
C TRP A 215 -6.98 -20.71 -10.13
N GLY A 216 -7.17 -22.02 -9.99
CA GLY A 216 -7.35 -22.66 -8.68
C GLY A 216 -8.65 -22.27 -7.96
N TYR A 217 -9.68 -21.80 -8.67
CA TYR A 217 -11.00 -21.59 -8.08
C TYR A 217 -11.61 -22.92 -7.59
N PRO A 218 -12.20 -22.99 -6.36
CA PRO A 218 -12.43 -21.89 -5.41
C PRO A 218 -11.27 -21.64 -4.42
N PHE A 219 -10.27 -22.52 -4.36
CA PHE A 219 -9.23 -22.53 -3.33
C PHE A 219 -8.41 -21.23 -3.28
N VAL A 220 -7.92 -20.73 -4.42
CA VAL A 220 -7.07 -19.52 -4.45
C VAL A 220 -7.78 -18.30 -3.86
N PRO A 221 -9.01 -17.94 -4.29
CA PRO A 221 -9.76 -16.87 -3.62
C PRO A 221 -10.11 -17.14 -2.16
N VAL A 222 -10.39 -18.40 -1.76
CA VAL A 222 -10.64 -18.73 -0.34
C VAL A 222 -9.40 -18.45 0.49
N VAL A 223 -8.22 -18.92 0.07
CA VAL A 223 -6.95 -18.68 0.77
C VAL A 223 -6.68 -17.18 0.86
N PHE A 224 -6.90 -16.43 -0.23
CA PHE A 224 -6.74 -14.97 -0.20
C PHE A 224 -7.64 -14.30 0.84
N ILE A 225 -8.93 -14.65 0.89
CA ILE A 225 -9.87 -14.11 1.89
C ILE A 225 -9.43 -14.49 3.30
N LEU A 226 -9.07 -15.75 3.54
CA LEU A 226 -8.63 -16.22 4.85
C LEU A 226 -7.35 -15.50 5.31
N THR A 227 -6.37 -15.33 4.43
CA THR A 227 -5.13 -14.60 4.75
C THR A 227 -5.41 -13.12 5.02
N ALA A 228 -6.26 -12.48 4.22
CA ALA A 228 -6.65 -11.09 4.45
C ALA A 228 -7.39 -10.92 5.79
N MET A 229 -8.30 -11.84 6.12
CA MET A 229 -9.01 -11.82 7.39
C MET A 229 -8.11 -12.15 8.59
N ALA A 230 -7.17 -13.08 8.44
CA ALA A 230 -6.17 -13.37 9.47
C ALA A 230 -5.29 -12.14 9.74
N PHE A 231 -4.94 -11.39 8.70
CA PHE A 231 -4.20 -10.15 8.83
C PHE A 231 -5.01 -9.05 9.55
N VAL A 232 -6.28 -8.88 9.19
CA VAL A 232 -7.20 -7.96 9.90
C VAL A 232 -7.32 -8.34 11.37
N ALA A 233 -7.50 -9.63 11.67
CA ALA A 233 -7.59 -10.13 13.04
C ALA A 233 -6.29 -9.91 13.84
N ASN A 234 -5.14 -10.14 13.20
CA ASN A 234 -3.83 -9.87 13.81
C ASN A 234 -3.65 -8.37 14.10
N THR A 235 -3.95 -7.51 13.14
CA THR A 235 -3.84 -6.06 13.32
C THR A 235 -4.79 -5.56 14.42
N LEU A 236 -5.99 -6.12 14.52
CA LEU A 236 -6.95 -5.82 15.58
C LEU A 236 -6.42 -6.21 16.97
N ARG A 237 -5.66 -7.31 17.07
CA ARG A 237 -5.06 -7.78 18.32
C ARG A 237 -3.84 -6.96 18.72
N GLU A 238 -2.95 -6.69 17.77
CA GLU A 238 -1.64 -6.08 18.03
C GLU A 238 -1.71 -4.54 18.07
N ARG A 239 -2.62 -3.94 17.30
CA ARG A 239 -2.79 -2.49 17.14
C ARG A 239 -4.29 -2.13 17.26
N PRO A 240 -4.92 -2.37 18.44
CA PRO A 240 -6.36 -2.25 18.61
C PRO A 240 -6.85 -0.80 18.45
N PHE A 241 -6.08 0.18 18.94
CA PHE A 241 -6.43 1.59 18.82
C PHE A 241 -6.46 2.01 17.34
N GLU A 242 -5.44 1.60 16.59
CA GLU A 242 -5.34 1.93 15.18
C GLU A 242 -6.38 1.24 14.31
N SER A 243 -6.66 -0.02 14.61
CA SER A 243 -7.72 -0.78 13.95
C SER A 243 -9.11 -0.19 14.23
N LEU A 244 -9.36 0.27 15.46
CA LEU A 244 -10.62 0.91 15.82
C LEU A 244 -10.82 2.20 15.04
N TRP A 245 -9.80 3.05 14.94
CA TRP A 245 -9.88 4.27 14.12
C TRP A 245 -10.07 3.97 12.63
N GLY A 246 -9.39 2.95 12.11
CA GLY A 246 -9.62 2.48 10.74
C GLY A 246 -11.07 2.03 10.51
N LEU A 247 -11.66 1.30 11.46
CA LEU A 247 -13.06 0.89 11.42
C LEU A 247 -14.02 2.08 11.56
N VAL A 248 -13.73 3.02 12.46
CA VAL A 248 -14.53 4.24 12.64
C VAL A 248 -14.53 5.05 11.34
N MET A 249 -13.37 5.25 10.70
CA MET A 249 -13.29 5.95 9.41
C MET A 249 -14.10 5.24 8.32
N LEU A 250 -14.03 3.90 8.28
CA LEU A 250 -14.83 3.10 7.35
C LEU A 250 -16.33 3.26 7.61
N VAL A 251 -16.76 3.15 8.87
CA VAL A 251 -18.16 3.25 9.27
C VAL A 251 -18.68 4.68 9.07
N LEU A 252 -17.89 5.72 9.31
CA LEU A 252 -18.22 7.11 9.02
C LEU A 252 -18.42 7.38 7.52
N GLY A 253 -17.85 6.55 6.65
CA GLY A 253 -18.14 6.56 5.23
C GLY A 253 -19.60 6.23 4.89
N LEU A 254 -20.29 5.41 5.69
CA LEU A 254 -21.70 5.04 5.49
C LEU A 254 -22.67 6.22 5.67
N PRO A 255 -22.71 6.95 6.80
CA PRO A 255 -23.60 8.09 6.96
C PRO A 255 -23.28 9.20 5.96
N ALA A 256 -22.00 9.42 5.64
CA ALA A 256 -21.62 10.33 4.56
C ALA A 256 -22.25 9.87 3.23
N TYR A 257 -22.00 8.64 2.80
CA TYR A 257 -22.57 8.09 1.57
C TYR A 257 -24.10 8.22 1.52
N LEU A 258 -24.80 7.89 2.61
CA LEU A 258 -26.26 8.01 2.69
C LEU A 258 -26.74 9.46 2.61
N LEU A 259 -26.04 10.40 3.24
CA LEU A 259 -26.36 11.83 3.19
C LEU A 259 -26.21 12.38 1.78
N TRP A 260 -25.11 12.07 1.09
CA TRP A 260 -24.87 12.53 -0.28
C TRP A 260 -25.81 11.86 -1.29
N ARG A 261 -26.07 10.55 -1.15
CA ARG A 261 -27.01 9.84 -2.01
C ARG A 261 -28.43 10.41 -1.91
N ARG A 262 -28.87 10.81 -0.72
CA ARG A 262 -30.17 11.49 -0.53
C ARG A 262 -30.25 12.86 -1.21
N ARG A 263 -29.13 13.59 -1.28
CA ARG A 263 -29.03 14.91 -1.93
C ARG A 263 -28.85 14.83 -3.46
N SER A 264 -28.47 13.66 -3.97
CA SER A 264 -28.22 13.41 -5.39
C SER A 264 -29.31 12.56 -6.06
N ALA A 265 -30.29 12.06 -5.29
CA ALA A 265 -31.51 11.50 -5.86
C ALA A 265 -32.31 12.63 -6.54
N PRO A 266 -32.80 12.44 -7.78
CA PRO A 266 -33.62 13.41 -8.48
C PRO A 266 -34.96 13.67 -7.77
#